data_AF-A0A815AJN6-F1
#
_entry.id   AF-A0A815AJN6-F1
#
_cell.length_a   1.000
_cell.length_b   1.000
_cell.length_c   1.000
_cell.angle_alpha   90.00
_cell.angle_beta   90.00
_cell.angle_gamma   90.00
#
_symmetry.space_group_name_H-M   'P 1'
#
loop_
_entity.id
_entity.type
_entity.pdbx_description
1 polymer ?
#
loop_
_entity_poly.entity_id
_entity_poly.type
_entity_poly.pdbx_seq_one_letter_code
_entity_poly.pdbx_strand_id
1 'polypeptide(L)'
;MRSQLIDTQQQQQLSTMIPVRYRILLYLNIFLIIVDICINTFDEFLAPNTFGQLIIFIIQDVCIVLSITLLIVMVLTTYVAQAGLLCLLLRMFRFSIIVACFYLALCAVVQALILVERFQESTFITSAFLKPQVLALYVVQRTFSVLYYYGMKRAAYRLSDPHFYQSSKWLQNLWEKRRMAATGAAMHANSAAGSTSTALRCSCCEIL
;
A
#
# COMPACT_ATOMS: atom_id res chain seq x y z
N MET A 1 -32.94 12.37 20.44
CA MET A 1 -32.09 13.56 20.15
C MET A 1 -30.73 13.54 20.85
N ARG A 2 -30.63 13.36 22.18
CA ARG A 2 -29.31 13.32 22.86
C ARG A 2 -28.34 12.25 22.35
N SER A 3 -28.82 11.04 22.01
CA SER A 3 -27.95 9.98 21.44
C SER A 3 -27.31 10.39 20.12
N GLN A 4 -28.10 10.91 19.16
CA GLN A 4 -27.54 11.41 17.90
C GLN A 4 -26.61 12.60 18.07
N LEU A 5 -26.83 13.46 19.08
CA LEU A 5 -25.92 14.57 19.37
C LEU A 5 -24.57 14.10 19.94
N ILE A 6 -24.59 13.02 20.73
CA ILE A 6 -23.37 12.37 21.26
C ILE A 6 -22.64 11.63 20.14
N ASP A 7 -23.35 10.92 19.26
CA ASP A 7 -22.78 10.25 18.08
C ASP A 7 -22.15 11.27 17.11
N THR A 8 -22.83 12.40 16.89
CA THR A 8 -22.31 13.49 16.04
C THR A 8 -21.08 14.15 16.69
N GLN A 9 -21.10 14.41 18.01
CA GLN A 9 -19.95 14.96 18.74
C GLN A 9 -18.76 13.99 18.77
N GLN A 10 -19.00 12.69 18.96
CA GLN A 10 -17.96 11.65 18.88
C GLN A 10 -17.42 11.49 17.47
N GLN A 11 -18.26 11.50 16.43
CA GLN A 11 -17.80 11.51 15.03
C GLN A 11 -16.98 12.76 14.72
N GLN A 12 -17.37 13.92 15.28
CA GLN A 12 -16.66 15.18 15.07
C GLN A 12 -15.31 15.21 15.82
N GLN A 13 -15.23 14.74 17.07
CA GLN A 13 -13.96 14.59 17.80
C GLN A 13 -13.04 13.49 17.24
N LEU A 14 -13.60 12.39 16.74
CA LEU A 14 -12.83 11.35 16.05
C LEU A 14 -12.26 11.92 14.73
N SER A 15 -13.06 12.68 13.99
CA SER A 15 -12.64 13.30 12.73
C SER A 15 -11.59 14.42 12.87
N THR A 16 -11.45 15.07 14.03
CA THR A 16 -10.40 16.07 14.28
C THR A 16 -9.08 15.48 14.77
N MET A 17 -9.08 14.30 15.41
CA MET A 17 -7.86 13.59 15.82
C MET A 17 -7.21 12.75 14.70
N ILE A 18 -7.99 12.25 13.74
CA ILE A 18 -7.51 11.51 12.57
C ILE A 18 -6.49 12.30 11.72
N PRO A 19 -6.68 13.60 11.38
CA PRO A 19 -5.76 14.31 10.49
C PRO A 19 -4.35 14.49 11.05
N VAL A 20 -4.17 14.68 12.37
CA VAL A 20 -2.83 14.84 12.95
C VAL A 20 -2.06 13.52 12.94
N ARG A 21 -2.71 12.42 13.38
CA ARG A 21 -2.12 11.07 13.35
C ARG A 21 -1.79 10.65 11.92
N TYR A 22 -2.69 10.96 10.99
CA TYR A 22 -2.51 10.66 9.58
C TYR A 22 -1.31 11.41 8.97
N ARG A 23 -1.15 12.71 9.27
CA ARG A 23 0.03 13.48 8.83
C ARG A 23 1.33 12.89 9.36
N ILE A 24 1.35 12.43 10.62
CA ILE A 24 2.51 11.75 11.20
C ILE A 24 2.83 10.47 10.43
N LEU A 25 1.83 9.62 10.15
CA LEU A 25 2.02 8.39 9.38
C LEU A 25 2.53 8.68 7.96
N LEU A 26 2.03 9.74 7.32
CA LEU A 26 2.48 10.17 5.99
C LEU A 26 3.93 10.66 6.01
N TYR A 27 4.30 11.52 6.98
CA TYR A 27 5.70 11.98 7.10
C TYR A 27 6.65 10.83 7.42
N LEU A 28 6.23 9.89 8.27
CA LEU A 28 6.99 8.68 8.57
C LEU A 28 7.17 7.82 7.31
N ASN A 29 6.12 7.65 6.50
CA ASN A 29 6.21 6.91 5.25
C ASN A 29 7.18 7.56 4.26
N ILE A 30 7.13 8.88 4.11
CA ILE A 30 8.08 9.63 3.27
C ILE A 30 9.51 9.50 3.81
N PHE A 31 9.70 9.59 5.12
CA PHE A 31 11.00 9.41 5.76
C PHE A 31 11.59 8.02 5.47
N LEU A 32 10.79 6.95 5.60
CA LEU A 32 11.24 5.59 5.28
C LEU A 32 11.64 5.44 3.80
N ILE A 33 10.93 6.09 2.88
CA ILE A 33 11.28 6.09 1.45
C ILE A 33 12.62 6.80 1.23
N ILE A 34 12.87 7.92 1.91
CA ILE A 34 14.15 8.64 1.83
C ILE A 34 15.29 7.76 2.35
N VAL A 35 15.09 7.07 3.49
CA VAL A 35 16.08 6.13 4.03
C VAL A 35 16.37 5.00 3.03
N ASP A 36 15.35 4.40 2.42
CA ASP A 36 15.54 3.40 1.37
C ASP A 36 16.34 3.94 0.17
N ILE A 37 16.03 5.14 -0.32
CA ILE A 37 16.77 5.78 -1.42
C ILE A 37 18.24 5.98 -1.05
N CYS A 38 18.52 6.45 0.17
CA CYS A 38 19.87 6.66 0.66
C CYS A 38 20.64 5.34 0.75
N ILE A 39 20.04 4.31 1.35
CA ILE A 39 20.67 2.99 1.45
C ILE A 39 20.90 2.41 0.06
N ASN A 40 19.87 2.42 -0.79
CA ASN A 40 19.98 1.94 -2.15
C ASN A 40 21.13 2.69 -2.85
N THR A 41 21.26 4.01 -2.74
CA THR A 41 22.33 4.74 -3.46
C THR A 41 23.73 4.50 -2.88
N PHE A 42 23.87 4.38 -1.56
CA PHE A 42 25.17 4.41 -0.87
C PHE A 42 25.55 3.10 -0.17
N ASP A 43 24.85 1.99 -0.42
CA ASP A 43 25.08 0.69 0.22
C ASP A 43 26.53 0.23 0.14
N GLU A 44 27.17 0.42 -1.02
CA GLU A 44 28.59 0.07 -1.22
C GLU A 44 29.55 0.95 -0.40
N PHE A 45 29.20 2.22 -0.19
CA PHE A 45 30.02 3.16 0.59
C PHE A 45 29.83 2.97 2.10
N LEU A 46 28.61 2.71 2.56
CA LEU A 46 28.31 2.58 3.99
C LEU A 46 28.82 1.24 4.58
N ALA A 47 29.04 0.21 3.76
CA ALA A 47 29.42 -1.13 4.24
C ALA A 47 30.60 -1.77 3.49
N PRO A 48 31.83 -1.29 3.75
CA PRO A 48 33.04 -1.88 3.18
C PRO A 48 33.34 -3.31 3.66
N ASN A 49 32.67 -3.79 4.72
CA ASN A 49 32.79 -5.14 5.25
C ASN A 49 31.52 -5.97 5.03
N THR A 50 31.66 -7.29 4.86
CA THR A 50 30.55 -8.23 4.59
C THR A 50 29.42 -8.15 5.61
N PHE A 51 29.77 -8.15 6.90
CA PHE A 51 28.79 -8.03 7.98
C PHE A 51 28.05 -6.69 7.98
N GLY A 52 28.74 -5.59 7.64
CA GLY A 52 28.11 -4.28 7.53
C GLY A 52 27.04 -4.26 6.43
N GLN A 53 27.32 -4.91 5.29
CA GLN A 53 26.39 -4.88 4.16
C GLN A 53 25.16 -5.73 4.43
N LEU A 54 25.35 -6.87 5.11
CA LEU A 54 24.24 -7.67 5.63
C LEU A 54 23.30 -6.83 6.51
N ILE A 55 23.86 -6.07 7.45
CA ILE A 55 23.05 -5.23 8.36
C ILE A 55 22.31 -4.15 7.56
N ILE A 56 22.97 -3.50 6.61
CA ILE A 56 22.35 -2.46 5.77
C ILE A 56 21.19 -3.03 4.94
N PHE A 57 21.36 -4.21 4.34
CA PHE A 57 20.31 -4.89 3.58
C PHE A 57 19.10 -5.23 4.46
N ILE A 58 19.33 -5.74 5.68
CA ILE A 58 18.24 -6.00 6.64
C ILE A 58 17.50 -4.71 7.00
N ILE A 59 18.22 -3.62 7.27
CA ILE A 59 17.61 -2.33 7.58
C ILE A 59 16.76 -1.84 6.40
N GLN A 60 17.26 -1.97 5.17
CA GLN A 60 16.54 -1.59 3.96
C GLN A 60 15.23 -2.36 3.80
N ASP A 61 15.27 -3.69 3.94
CA ASP A 61 14.09 -4.55 3.81
C ASP A 61 13.03 -4.21 4.86
N VAL A 62 13.47 -3.97 6.11
CA VAL A 62 12.57 -3.49 7.18
C VAL A 62 11.94 -2.15 6.82
N CYS A 63 12.70 -1.20 6.28
CA CYS A 63 12.17 0.09 5.83
C CYS A 63 11.11 -0.07 4.73
N ILE A 64 11.34 -0.95 3.74
CA ILE A 64 10.38 -1.22 2.66
C ILE A 64 9.10 -1.86 3.23
N VAL A 65 9.23 -2.90 4.06
CA VAL A 65 8.09 -3.58 4.69
C VAL A 65 7.28 -2.63 5.57
N LEU A 66 7.95 -1.80 6.38
CA LEU A 66 7.29 -0.78 7.19
C LEU A 66 6.58 0.25 6.31
N SER A 67 7.18 0.67 5.21
CA SER A 67 6.57 1.61 4.27
C SER A 67 5.28 1.04 3.66
N ILE A 68 5.29 -0.23 3.23
CA ILE A 68 4.11 -0.92 2.72
C ILE A 68 3.03 -1.05 3.82
N THR A 69 3.44 -1.44 5.02
CA THR A 69 2.52 -1.60 6.16
C THR A 69 1.85 -0.29 6.54
N LEU A 70 2.62 0.80 6.63
CA LEU A 70 2.07 2.14 6.87
C LEU A 70 1.08 2.55 5.80
N LEU A 71 1.37 2.26 4.52
CA LEU A 71 0.44 2.53 3.43
C LEU A 71 -0.87 1.75 3.60
N ILE A 72 -0.81 0.46 3.94
CA ILE A 72 -2.00 -0.36 4.22
C ILE A 72 -2.77 0.20 5.42
N VAL A 73 -2.10 0.52 6.52
CA VAL A 73 -2.74 1.12 7.71
C VAL A 73 -3.42 2.44 7.37
N MET A 74 -2.74 3.30 6.61
CA MET A 74 -3.31 4.58 6.16
C MET A 74 -4.56 4.36 5.28
N VAL A 75 -4.57 3.34 4.42
CA VAL A 75 -5.74 2.97 3.62
C VAL A 75 -6.88 2.44 4.52
N LEU A 76 -6.58 1.54 5.46
CA LEU A 76 -7.57 0.92 6.35
C LEU A 76 -8.19 1.89 7.37
N THR A 77 -7.45 2.93 7.76
CA THR A 77 -7.92 3.95 8.71
C THR A 77 -8.81 5.02 8.06
N THR A 78 -8.98 5.00 6.73
CA THR A 78 -9.93 5.90 6.06
C THR A 78 -11.39 5.52 6.34
N TYR A 79 -12.27 6.52 6.41
CA TYR A 79 -13.72 6.32 6.55
C TYR A 79 -14.31 5.44 5.43
N VAL A 80 -13.73 5.50 4.22
CA VAL A 80 -14.14 4.69 3.07
C VAL A 80 -13.91 3.19 3.30
N ALA A 81 -12.86 2.81 4.02
CA ALA A 81 -12.62 1.42 4.41
C ALA A 81 -13.59 0.97 5.52
N GLN A 82 -13.86 1.82 6.50
CA GLN A 82 -14.82 1.54 7.59
C GLN A 82 -16.27 1.40 7.11
N ALA A 83 -16.60 2.08 6.00
CA ALA A 83 -17.87 1.99 5.29
C ALA A 83 -18.12 0.67 4.53
N GLY A 84 -17.20 -0.30 4.57
CA GLY A 84 -17.30 -1.55 3.80
C GLY A 84 -16.95 -1.40 2.31
N LEU A 85 -16.32 -0.29 1.92
CA LEU A 85 -15.88 -0.01 0.56
C LEU A 85 -14.41 -0.39 0.30
N LEU A 86 -13.87 -1.27 1.14
CA LEU A 86 -12.47 -1.70 1.10
C LEU A 86 -12.07 -2.25 -0.28
N CYS A 87 -12.95 -3.01 -0.95
CA CYS A 87 -12.67 -3.54 -2.29
C CYS A 87 -12.45 -2.45 -3.34
N LEU A 88 -13.16 -1.32 -3.25
CA LEU A 88 -12.99 -0.19 -4.18
C LEU A 88 -11.65 0.51 -3.91
N LEU A 89 -11.31 0.69 -2.63
CA LEU A 89 -10.08 1.36 -2.23
C LEU A 89 -8.86 0.51 -2.57
N LEU A 90 -8.91 -0.80 -2.30
CA LEU A 90 -7.89 -1.73 -2.76
C LEU A 90 -7.75 -1.68 -4.27
N ARG A 91 -8.86 -1.64 -5.04
CA ARG A 91 -8.83 -1.49 -6.51
C ARG A 91 -8.07 -0.24 -6.97
N MET A 92 -8.15 0.86 -6.22
CA MET A 92 -7.43 2.10 -6.54
C MET A 92 -5.92 2.04 -6.22
N PHE A 93 -5.53 1.28 -5.19
CA PHE A 93 -4.14 1.18 -4.73
C PHE A 93 -3.42 -0.11 -5.15
N ARG A 94 -4.08 -1.04 -5.88
CA ARG A 94 -3.48 -2.32 -6.31
C ARG A 94 -2.15 -2.10 -7.00
N PHE A 95 -2.06 -1.10 -7.88
CA PHE A 95 -0.83 -0.82 -8.61
C PHE A 95 0.34 -0.51 -7.68
N SER A 96 0.16 0.40 -6.70
CA SER A 96 1.23 0.76 -5.76
C SER A 96 1.64 -0.43 -4.88
N ILE A 97 0.68 -1.24 -4.43
CA ILE A 97 0.96 -2.43 -3.60
C ILE A 97 1.71 -3.48 -4.42
N ILE A 98 1.26 -3.78 -5.64
CA ILE A 98 1.91 -4.76 -6.53
C ILE A 98 3.34 -4.33 -6.84
N VAL A 99 3.55 -3.06 -7.21
CA VAL A 99 4.89 -2.52 -7.47
C VAL A 99 5.77 -2.62 -6.22
N ALA A 100 5.25 -2.34 -5.03
CA ALA A 100 6.02 -2.43 -3.79
C ALA A 100 6.37 -3.88 -3.41
N CYS A 101 5.43 -4.82 -3.54
CA CYS A 101 5.70 -6.24 -3.29
C CYS A 101 6.72 -6.80 -4.29
N PHE A 102 6.60 -6.44 -5.58
CA PHE A 102 7.55 -6.85 -6.60
C PHE A 102 8.94 -6.26 -6.34
N TYR A 103 9.01 -4.98 -5.96
CA TYR A 103 10.26 -4.34 -5.59
C TYR A 103 10.93 -5.02 -4.39
N LEU A 104 10.18 -5.32 -3.32
CA LEU A 104 10.69 -6.03 -2.15
C LEU A 104 11.27 -7.41 -2.52
N ALA A 105 10.54 -8.19 -3.32
CA ALA A 105 11.02 -9.51 -3.76
C ALA A 105 12.29 -9.38 -4.60
N LEU A 106 12.34 -8.40 -5.49
CA LEU A 106 13.48 -8.18 -6.36
C LEU A 106 14.70 -7.65 -5.59
N CYS A 107 14.50 -6.79 -4.58
CA CYS A 107 15.54 -6.42 -3.60
C CYS A 107 16.10 -7.65 -2.88
N ALA A 108 15.23 -8.47 -2.29
CA ALA A 108 15.66 -9.65 -1.53
C ALA A 108 16.47 -10.63 -2.39
N VAL A 109 16.06 -10.87 -3.65
CA VAL A 109 16.80 -11.72 -4.58
C VAL A 109 18.18 -11.14 -4.89
N VAL A 110 18.26 -9.86 -5.25
CA VAL A 110 19.54 -9.21 -5.60
C VAL A 110 20.47 -9.16 -4.39
N GLN A 111 19.97 -8.79 -3.21
CA GLN A 111 20.75 -8.76 -1.98
C GLN A 111 21.27 -10.14 -1.60
N ALA A 112 20.44 -11.19 -1.72
CA ALA A 112 20.87 -12.56 -1.45
C ALA A 112 21.99 -13.00 -2.40
N LEU A 113 21.88 -12.71 -3.70
CA LEU A 113 22.93 -13.02 -4.68
C LEU A 113 24.24 -12.28 -4.36
N ILE A 114 24.17 -10.97 -4.11
CA ILE A 114 25.34 -10.16 -3.73
C ILE A 114 26.01 -10.71 -2.47
N LEU A 115 25.21 -11.08 -1.47
CA LEU A 115 25.70 -11.58 -0.21
C LEU A 115 26.38 -12.96 -0.35
N VAL A 116 25.81 -13.87 -1.13
CA VAL A 116 26.40 -15.19 -1.42
C VAL A 116 27.77 -15.03 -2.08
N GLU A 117 27.89 -14.19 -3.11
CA GLU A 117 29.18 -13.91 -3.76
C GLU A 117 30.20 -13.35 -2.77
N ARG A 118 29.76 -12.43 -1.89
CA ARG A 118 30.63 -11.80 -0.90
C ARG A 118 31.09 -12.74 0.23
N PHE A 119 30.32 -13.78 0.53
CA PHE A 119 30.75 -14.83 1.47
C PHE A 119 31.68 -15.85 0.82
N GLN A 120 31.60 -16.06 -0.50
CA GLN A 120 32.44 -17.02 -1.22
C GLN A 120 33.80 -16.45 -1.65
N GLU A 121 33.87 -15.16 -1.97
CA GLU A 121 35.07 -14.50 -2.50
C GLU A 121 35.56 -13.37 -1.59
N SER A 122 36.84 -13.42 -1.19
CA SER A 122 37.50 -12.37 -0.39
C SER A 122 37.68 -11.04 -1.16
N THR A 123 37.49 -11.04 -2.48
CA THR A 123 37.64 -9.87 -3.37
C THR A 123 36.33 -9.53 -4.11
N PHE A 124 35.44 -8.87 -3.37
CA PHE A 124 34.05 -8.51 -3.74
C PHE A 124 33.89 -7.69 -5.04
N ILE A 125 34.78 -6.74 -5.30
CA ILE A 125 34.59 -5.74 -6.38
C ILE A 125 34.73 -6.40 -7.77
N THR A 126 35.46 -7.52 -7.86
CA THR A 126 35.73 -8.20 -9.13
C THR A 126 34.78 -9.37 -9.36
N SER A 127 34.47 -10.22 -8.37
CA SER A 127 33.70 -11.45 -8.63
C SER A 127 32.20 -11.22 -8.90
N ALA A 128 31.55 -10.35 -8.12
CA ALA A 128 30.10 -10.14 -8.20
C ALA A 128 29.68 -9.36 -9.47
N PHE A 129 30.47 -8.35 -9.87
CA PHE A 129 30.23 -7.57 -11.08
C PHE A 129 30.65 -8.28 -12.37
N LEU A 130 31.55 -9.28 -12.28
CA LEU A 130 31.99 -10.05 -13.44
C LEU A 130 30.92 -11.01 -13.95
N LYS A 131 29.93 -11.39 -13.13
CA LYS A 131 28.80 -12.20 -13.58
C LYS A 131 27.77 -11.29 -14.25
N PRO A 132 27.60 -11.37 -15.59
CA PRO A 132 26.70 -10.47 -16.32
C PRO A 132 25.24 -10.59 -15.86
N GLN A 133 24.86 -11.75 -15.35
CA GLN A 133 23.52 -12.02 -14.82
C GLN A 133 23.24 -11.22 -13.54
N VAL A 134 24.19 -11.17 -12.60
CA VAL A 134 24.04 -10.45 -11.33
C VAL A 134 24.02 -8.95 -11.59
N LEU A 135 24.91 -8.45 -12.45
CA LEU A 135 24.90 -7.05 -12.88
C LEU A 135 23.59 -6.66 -13.56
N ALA A 136 23.07 -7.49 -14.47
CA ALA A 136 21.80 -7.22 -15.14
C ALA A 136 20.64 -7.13 -14.13
N LEU A 137 20.54 -8.08 -13.20
CA LEU A 137 19.52 -8.04 -12.14
C LEU A 137 19.68 -6.82 -11.23
N TYR A 138 20.92 -6.45 -10.88
CA TYR A 138 21.21 -5.25 -10.08
C TYR A 138 20.75 -3.97 -10.78
N VAL A 139 21.04 -3.80 -12.08
CA VAL A 139 20.58 -2.64 -12.86
C VAL A 139 19.06 -2.61 -12.98
N VAL A 140 18.44 -3.77 -13.20
CA VAL A 140 16.97 -3.89 -13.22
C VAL A 140 16.38 -3.48 -11.88
N GLN A 141 16.98 -3.91 -10.76
CA GLN A 141 16.54 -3.53 -9.41
C GLN A 141 16.58 -2.03 -9.18
N ARG A 142 17.69 -1.39 -9.54
CA ARG A 142 17.85 0.07 -9.41
C ARG A 142 16.92 0.84 -10.33
N THR A 143 16.62 0.31 -11.50
CA THR A 143 15.64 0.94 -12.41
C THR A 143 14.23 0.79 -11.85
N PHE A 144 13.90 -0.37 -11.28
CA PHE A 144 12.60 -0.65 -10.71
C PHE A 144 12.34 0.14 -9.41
N SER A 145 13.39 0.51 -8.66
CA SER A 145 13.25 1.36 -7.47
C SER A 145 12.60 2.70 -7.80
N VAL A 146 12.88 3.28 -8.97
CA VAL A 146 12.23 4.51 -9.45
C VAL A 146 10.71 4.35 -9.56
N LEU A 147 10.25 3.20 -10.06
CA LEU A 147 8.82 2.88 -10.14
C LEU A 147 8.20 2.71 -8.76
N TYR A 148 8.91 2.05 -7.84
CA TYR A 148 8.50 1.93 -6.44
C TYR A 148 8.36 3.30 -5.77
N TYR A 149 9.37 4.17 -5.85
CA TYR A 149 9.32 5.51 -5.27
C TYR A 149 8.19 6.35 -5.87
N TYR A 150 8.00 6.29 -7.18
CA TYR A 150 6.87 6.96 -7.83
C TYR A 150 5.52 6.42 -7.35
N GLY A 151 5.37 5.08 -7.27
CA GLY A 151 4.14 4.41 -6.85
C GLY A 151 3.77 4.73 -5.40
N MET A 152 4.74 4.73 -4.50
CA MET A 152 4.55 5.05 -3.09
C MET A 152 4.25 6.55 -2.89
N LYS A 153 5.02 7.43 -3.55
CA LYS A 153 4.76 8.88 -3.55
C LYS A 153 3.33 9.18 -4.04
N ARG A 154 2.94 8.61 -5.19
CA ARG A 154 1.61 8.80 -5.77
C ARG A 154 0.51 8.32 -4.82
N ALA A 155 0.72 7.19 -4.15
CA ALA A 155 -0.25 6.70 -3.18
C ALA A 155 -0.33 7.62 -1.95
N ALA A 156 0.81 8.03 -1.39
CA ALA A 156 0.84 8.98 -0.27
C ALA A 156 0.11 10.29 -0.59
N TYR A 157 0.31 10.88 -1.78
CA TYR A 157 -0.44 12.07 -2.20
C TYR A 157 -1.94 11.82 -2.35
N ARG A 158 -2.33 10.69 -2.92
CA ARG A 158 -3.75 10.34 -3.08
C ARG A 158 -4.45 10.16 -1.73
N LEU A 159 -3.77 9.55 -0.76
CA LEU A 159 -4.31 9.47 0.59
C LEU A 159 -4.27 10.83 1.29
N SER A 160 -3.36 11.73 0.95
CA SER A 160 -3.27 13.05 1.59
C SER A 160 -4.47 13.96 1.31
N ASP A 161 -5.33 13.60 0.36
CA ASP A 161 -6.52 14.39 0.05
C ASP A 161 -7.52 14.34 1.22
N PRO A 162 -7.82 15.48 1.87
CA PRO A 162 -8.78 15.53 2.98
C PRO A 162 -10.18 15.05 2.59
N HIS A 163 -10.49 14.97 1.30
CA HIS A 163 -11.77 14.47 0.79
C HIS A 163 -12.08 13.02 1.19
N PHE A 164 -11.07 12.19 1.48
CA PHE A 164 -11.27 10.81 1.94
C PHE A 164 -11.60 10.70 3.45
N TYR A 165 -11.38 11.76 4.22
CA TYR A 165 -11.52 11.76 5.69
C TYR A 165 -12.75 12.52 6.20
N GLN A 166 -13.35 13.37 5.37
CA GLN A 166 -14.63 14.02 5.67
C GLN A 166 -15.77 13.29 4.96
N SER A 167 -16.98 13.29 5.53
CA SER A 167 -18.18 12.73 4.89
C SER A 167 -18.55 13.54 3.63
N SER A 168 -17.84 13.28 2.53
CA SER A 168 -17.94 14.10 1.35
C SER A 168 -19.24 13.82 0.58
N LYS A 169 -19.74 14.84 -0.14
CA LYS A 169 -20.90 14.70 -1.05
C LYS A 169 -20.70 13.58 -2.07
N TRP A 170 -19.45 13.32 -2.48
CA TRP A 170 -19.13 12.20 -3.38
C TRP A 170 -19.47 10.85 -2.74
N LEU A 171 -19.12 10.65 -1.48
CA LEU A 171 -19.42 9.42 -0.76
C LEU A 171 -20.95 9.25 -0.62
N GLN A 172 -21.67 10.32 -0.26
CA GLN A 172 -23.13 10.32 -0.19
C GLN A 172 -23.78 9.93 -1.53
N ASN A 173 -23.32 10.51 -2.64
CA ASN A 173 -23.79 10.17 -3.98
C ASN A 173 -23.52 8.71 -4.35
N LEU A 174 -22.39 8.14 -3.91
CA LEU A 174 -22.06 6.74 -4.17
C LEU A 174 -22.99 5.79 -3.38
N TRP A 175 -23.31 6.14 -2.13
CA TRP A 175 -24.31 5.43 -1.32
C TRP A 175 -25.70 5.51 -1.92
N GLU A 176 -26.08 6.67 -2.46
CA GLU A 176 -27.37 6.85 -3.15
C GLU A 176 -27.44 6.00 -4.42
N LYS A 177 -26.41 6.03 -5.26
CA LYS A 177 -26.33 5.19 -6.47
C LYS A 177 -26.44 3.70 -6.13
N ARG A 178 -25.75 3.23 -5.09
CA ARG A 178 -25.83 1.83 -4.64
C ARG A 178 -27.21 1.47 -4.07
N ARG A 179 -27.82 2.37 -3.28
CA ARG A 179 -29.21 2.19 -2.82
C ARG A 179 -30.16 2.08 -3.99
N MET A 180 -30.09 3.00 -4.95
CA MET A 180 -30.95 2.98 -6.13
C MET A 180 -30.76 1.73 -6.99
N ALA A 181 -29.53 1.24 -7.16
CA ALA A 181 -29.27 -0.02 -7.84
C ALA A 181 -29.85 -1.24 -7.10
N ALA A 182 -29.76 -1.27 -5.77
CA ALA A 182 -30.34 -2.33 -4.95
C ALA A 182 -31.89 -2.28 -4.96
N THR A 183 -32.49 -1.10 -4.85
CA THR A 183 -33.95 -0.92 -4.93
C THR A 183 -34.47 -1.27 -6.32
N GLY A 184 -33.77 -0.86 -7.39
CA GLY A 184 -34.10 -1.22 -8.77
C GLY A 184 -34.00 -2.73 -9.01
N ALA A 185 -32.93 -3.37 -8.54
CA ALA A 185 -32.79 -4.82 -8.63
C ALA A 185 -33.89 -5.56 -7.85
N ALA A 186 -34.29 -5.06 -6.68
CA ALA A 186 -35.41 -5.62 -5.91
C ALA A 186 -36.76 -5.45 -6.61
N MET A 187 -37.00 -4.32 -7.29
CA MET A 187 -38.22 -4.10 -8.09
C MET A 187 -38.29 -5.01 -9.32
N HIS A 188 -37.15 -5.21 -10.01
CA HIS A 188 -37.06 -6.16 -11.12
C HIS A 188 -37.20 -7.62 -10.64
N ALA A 189 -36.62 -7.96 -9.48
CA ALA A 189 -36.80 -9.27 -8.86
C ALA A 189 -38.26 -9.52 -8.43
N ASN A 190 -38.97 -8.51 -7.90
CA ASN A 190 -40.39 -8.64 -7.56
C ASN A 190 -41.30 -8.75 -8.80
N SER A 191 -40.92 -8.15 -9.92
CA SER A 191 -41.65 -8.33 -11.20
C SER A 191 -41.37 -9.70 -11.83
N ALA A 192 -40.21 -10.31 -11.57
CA ALA A 192 -39.87 -11.66 -12.00
C ALA A 192 -40.37 -12.76 -11.02
N ALA A 193 -40.54 -12.43 -9.74
CA ALA A 193 -41.04 -13.31 -8.68
C ALA A 193 -42.57 -13.50 -8.69
N GLY A 194 -43.23 -13.15 -9.80
CA GLY A 194 -44.49 -13.78 -10.20
C GLY A 194 -44.35 -15.29 -10.44
N SER A 195 -43.13 -15.84 -10.46
CA SER A 195 -42.91 -17.28 -10.31
C SER A 195 -41.63 -17.57 -9.52
N THR A 196 -41.76 -18.44 -8.52
CA THR A 196 -40.70 -19.18 -7.81
C THR A 196 -39.81 -18.43 -6.81
N SER A 197 -40.20 -18.59 -5.55
CA SER A 197 -39.42 -18.40 -4.33
C SER A 197 -38.28 -19.43 -4.26
N THR A 198 -37.02 -18.98 -4.27
CA THR A 198 -35.88 -19.44 -3.44
C THR A 198 -34.55 -19.01 -4.07
N ALA A 199 -33.78 -18.20 -3.33
CA ALA A 199 -32.31 -18.13 -3.31
C ALA A 199 -31.84 -16.70 -3.04
N LEU A 200 -31.90 -16.26 -1.78
CA LEU A 200 -30.94 -15.26 -1.28
C LEU A 200 -29.56 -15.94 -1.23
N ARG A 201 -28.86 -15.98 -2.36
CA ARG A 201 -27.41 -16.19 -2.36
C ARG A 201 -26.72 -14.84 -2.37
N CYS A 202 -25.78 -14.74 -1.45
CA CYS A 202 -24.91 -13.62 -1.16
C CYS A 202 -24.02 -13.31 -2.38
N SER A 203 -24.54 -12.56 -3.36
CA SER A 203 -23.84 -12.19 -4.60
C SER A 203 -22.83 -11.04 -4.42
N CYS A 204 -22.30 -10.85 -3.22
CA CYS A 204 -21.33 -9.79 -2.93
C CYS A 204 -19.87 -10.29 -2.91
N CYS A 205 -19.64 -11.60 -3.07
CA CYS A 205 -18.32 -12.22 -2.97
C CYS A 205 -17.78 -12.78 -4.31
N GLU A 206 -18.60 -12.89 -5.36
CA GLU A 206 -18.24 -13.61 -6.60
C GLU A 206 -17.65 -12.76 -7.74
N ILE A 207 -17.18 -11.55 -7.44
CA ILE A 207 -16.38 -10.78 -8.41
C ILE A 207 -15.13 -10.24 -7.71
N LEU A 208 -14.28 -11.15 -7.22
CA LEU A 208 -12.82 -10.96 -7.20
C LEU A 208 -12.07 -12.24 -6.87
#